data_AF-A0A116L080-F1
#
_entry.id   AF-A0A116L080-F1
#
_cell.length_a   1.000
_cell.length_b   1.000
_cell.length_c   1.000
_cell.angle_alpha   90.00
_cell.angle_beta   90.00
_cell.angle_gamma   90.00
#
_symmetry.space_group_name_H-M   'P 1'
#
loop_
_entity.id
_entity.type
_entity.pdbx_description
1 polymer ?
#
loop_
_entity_poly.entity_id
_entity_poly.type
_entity_poly.pdbx_seq_one_letter_code
_entity_poly.pdbx_strand_id
1 'polypeptide(L)'
;MPNYTNALTNNRKIWIEWAIEDDQELSKYDAPTFTLHTGEKLTFCLACFSDSDGNYFYSIQWTEKFSNRDLERWTIVDADLQCLSIKNVTEKRNKIIEMIQWSYQRINKK
;
A
#
# COMPACT_ATOMS: atom_id res chain seq x y z
N MET A 1 -4.35 -15.54 -3.84
CA MET A 1 -3.16 -14.79 -4.27
C MET A 1 -3.58 -13.34 -4.46
N PRO A 2 -2.82 -12.36 -3.96
CA PRO A 2 -3.09 -10.96 -4.27
C PRO A 2 -3.02 -10.76 -5.79
N ASN A 3 -4.06 -10.14 -6.35
CA ASN A 3 -4.11 -9.77 -7.75
C ASN A 3 -3.50 -8.38 -7.89
N TYR A 4 -2.65 -8.18 -8.90
CA TYR A 4 -1.99 -6.91 -9.17
C TYR A 4 -2.35 -6.41 -10.57
N THR A 5 -2.44 -5.08 -10.69
CA THR A 5 -2.67 -4.37 -11.96
C THR A 5 -1.63 -3.27 -12.15
N ASN A 6 -1.34 -2.90 -13.38
CA ASN A 6 -0.57 -1.68 -13.69
C ASN A 6 -1.46 -0.57 -14.27
N ALA A 7 -2.79 -0.75 -14.28
CA ALA A 7 -3.73 0.18 -14.92
C ALA A 7 -3.85 1.54 -14.21
N LEU A 8 -3.56 1.61 -12.91
CA LEU A 8 -3.69 2.84 -12.13
C LEU A 8 -2.49 3.78 -12.26
N THR A 9 -1.42 3.38 -12.95
CA THR A 9 -0.29 4.26 -13.24
C THR A 9 0.09 4.19 -14.71
N ASN A 10 0.63 5.28 -15.26
CA ASN A 10 1.20 5.28 -16.61
C ASN A 10 2.58 4.60 -16.67
N ASN A 11 2.98 3.83 -15.66
CA ASN A 11 4.28 3.17 -15.57
C ASN A 11 4.12 1.64 -15.54
N ARG A 12 4.60 0.98 -16.60
CA ARG A 12 4.52 -0.49 -16.76
C ARG A 12 5.28 -1.30 -15.70
N LYS A 13 6.18 -0.65 -14.95
CA LYS A 13 6.95 -1.26 -13.87
C LYS A 13 6.27 -1.14 -12.50
N ILE A 14 5.17 -0.40 -12.39
CA ILE A 14 4.43 -0.24 -11.12
C ILE A 14 3.18 -1.08 -11.17
N TRP A 15 3.10 -2.03 -10.24
CA TRP A 15 2.00 -2.94 -10.03
C TRP A 15 1.35 -2.63 -8.69
N ILE A 16 0.02 -2.59 -8.67
CA ILE A 16 -0.79 -2.15 -7.54
C ILE A 16 -1.78 -3.25 -7.22
N GLU A 17 -1.83 -3.62 -5.94
CA GLU A 17 -2.76 -4.62 -5.45
C GLU A 17 -4.21 -4.19 -5.68
N TRP A 18 -5.04 -5.17 -6.05
CA TRP A 18 -6.46 -4.98 -6.35
C TRP A 18 -7.25 -4.31 -5.22
N ALA A 19 -6.84 -4.46 -3.95
CA ALA A 19 -7.46 -3.78 -2.81
C ALA A 19 -7.38 -2.24 -2.88
N ILE A 20 -6.44 -1.69 -3.67
CA ILE A 20 -6.33 -0.25 -3.94
C ILE A 20 -7.11 0.12 -5.22
N GLU A 21 -7.17 -0.79 -6.20
CA GLU A 21 -7.90 -0.59 -7.45
C GLU A 21 -9.42 -0.57 -7.23
N ASP A 22 -9.93 -1.57 -6.53
CA ASP A 22 -11.35 -1.80 -6.37
C ASP A 22 -11.97 -0.83 -5.36
N ASP A 23 -13.01 -0.11 -5.80
CA ASP A 23 -13.70 0.87 -4.95
C ASP A 23 -14.34 0.21 -3.72
N GLN A 24 -14.88 -1.01 -3.87
CA GLN A 24 -15.57 -1.71 -2.79
C GLN A 24 -14.57 -2.19 -1.75
N GLU A 25 -13.43 -2.77 -2.14
CA GLU A 25 -12.37 -3.15 -1.22
C GLU A 25 -11.74 -1.94 -0.53
N LEU A 26 -11.38 -0.90 -1.29
CA LEU A 26 -10.72 0.28 -0.75
C LEU A 26 -11.63 1.04 0.24
N SER A 27 -12.95 0.96 0.07
CA SER A 27 -13.93 1.57 0.98
C SER A 27 -13.94 0.94 2.38
N LYS A 28 -13.46 -0.31 2.54
CA LYS A 28 -13.42 -1.01 3.83
C LYS A 28 -12.36 -0.44 4.78
N TYR A 29 -11.38 0.27 4.24
CA TYR A 29 -10.36 0.95 5.03
C TYR A 29 -10.83 2.35 5.36
N ASP A 30 -11.17 2.63 6.62
CA ASP A 30 -11.71 3.94 7.00
C ASP A 30 -10.87 4.68 8.06
N ALA A 31 -9.78 4.04 8.49
CA ALA A 31 -8.81 4.54 9.44
C ALA A 31 -7.42 3.95 9.16
N PRO A 32 -6.33 4.65 9.52
CA PRO A 32 -4.96 4.12 9.41
C PRO A 32 -4.66 3.02 10.43
N THR A 33 -5.53 2.81 11.44
CA THR A 33 -5.37 1.79 12.47
C THR A 33 -6.70 1.12 12.78
N PHE A 34 -6.65 -0.16 13.12
CA PHE A 34 -7.82 -0.95 13.55
C PHE A 34 -7.49 -1.73 14.82
N THR A 35 -8.48 -1.93 15.69
CA THR A 35 -8.33 -2.71 16.92
C THR A 35 -9.07 -4.03 16.78
N LEU A 36 -8.36 -5.14 16.92
CA LEU A 36 -8.94 -6.49 16.93
C LEU A 36 -9.81 -6.71 18.16
N HIS A 37 -10.67 -7.73 18.11
CA HIS A 37 -11.44 -8.14 19.29
C HIS A 37 -10.55 -8.59 20.47
N THR A 38 -9.30 -8.97 20.20
CA THR A 38 -8.28 -9.33 21.20
C THR A 38 -7.74 -8.10 21.94
N GLY A 39 -8.02 -6.90 21.46
CA GLY A 39 -7.47 -5.63 21.96
C GLY A 39 -6.16 -5.22 21.29
N GLU A 40 -5.60 -6.06 20.40
CA GLU A 40 -4.41 -5.73 19.63
C GLU A 40 -4.71 -4.63 18.60
N LYS A 41 -3.80 -3.66 18.51
CA LYS A 41 -3.90 -2.54 17.57
C LYS A 41 -3.04 -2.84 16.35
N LEU A 42 -3.66 -2.90 15.19
CA LEU A 42 -3.02 -3.01 13.89
C LEU A 42 -2.89 -1.63 13.26
N THR A 43 -1.76 -1.38 12.60
CA THR A 43 -1.56 -0.18 11.79
C THR A 43 -1.38 -0.57 10.33
N PHE A 44 -2.06 0.12 9.44
CA PHE A 44 -1.94 -0.04 8.00
C PHE A 44 -0.74 0.75 7.48
N CYS A 45 0.02 0.11 6.60
CA CYS A 45 1.18 0.69 5.95
C CYS A 45 1.10 0.44 4.43
N LEU A 46 1.77 1.31 3.67
CA LEU A 46 2.03 1.06 2.27
C LEU A 46 3.37 0.33 2.17
N ALA A 47 3.36 -0.84 1.55
CA ALA A 47 4.54 -1.67 1.39
C ALA A 47 4.86 -1.86 -0.09
N CYS A 48 6.15 -2.06 -0.38
CA CYS A 48 6.65 -2.35 -1.71
C CYS A 48 7.59 -3.56 -1.71
N PHE A 49 7.47 -4.45 -2.71
CA PHE A 49 8.53 -5.39 -3.05
C PHE A 49 8.90 -5.25 -4.53
N SER A 50 10.13 -5.61 -4.87
CA SER A 50 10.58 -5.70 -6.26
C SER A 50 10.89 -7.14 -6.63
N ASP A 51 10.55 -7.54 -7.86
CA ASP A 51 10.97 -8.83 -8.41
C ASP A 51 12.33 -8.73 -9.14
N SER A 52 12.82 -9.85 -9.66
CA SER A 52 14.07 -9.92 -10.44
C SER A 52 14.00 -9.19 -11.79
N ASP A 53 12.80 -8.94 -12.30
CA ASP A 53 12.55 -8.28 -13.59
C ASP A 53 12.46 -6.75 -13.43
N GLY A 54 12.68 -6.24 -12.22
CA GLY A 54 12.62 -4.82 -11.88
C GLY A 54 11.20 -4.26 -11.85
N ASN A 55 10.19 -5.11 -11.68
CA ASN A 55 8.82 -4.66 -11.41
C ASN A 55 8.67 -4.38 -9.91
N TYR A 56 7.87 -3.38 -9.57
CA TYR A 56 7.60 -2.94 -8.21
C TYR A 56 6.12 -3.14 -7.90
N PHE A 57 5.85 -3.88 -6.84
CA PHE A 57 4.50 -4.24 -6.43
C PHE A 57 4.18 -3.51 -5.13
N TYR A 58 3.05 -2.81 -5.12
CA TYR A 58 2.58 -2.01 -4.00
C TYR A 58 1.28 -2.57 -3.43
N SER A 59 1.19 -2.60 -2.11
CA SER A 59 0.06 -3.19 -1.39
C SER A 59 -0.15 -2.47 -0.06
N ILE A 60 -1.41 -2.44 0.39
CA ILE A 60 -1.74 -2.06 1.76
C ILE A 60 -1.49 -3.29 2.63
N GLN A 61 -0.54 -3.17 3.55
CA GLN A 61 -0.23 -4.19 4.53
C GLN A 61 -0.67 -3.72 5.91
N TRP A 62 -0.80 -4.64 6.85
CA TRP A 62 -1.05 -4.31 8.25
C TRP A 62 0.02 -4.96 9.12
N THR A 63 0.37 -4.30 10.22
CA THR A 63 1.31 -4.85 11.18
C THR A 63 0.98 -4.40 12.60
N GLU A 64 1.26 -5.26 13.57
CA GLU A 64 1.25 -4.95 15.00
C GLU A 64 2.49 -4.14 15.43
N LYS A 65 3.62 -4.35 14.74
CA LYS A 65 4.91 -3.70 15.02
C LYS A 65 5.65 -3.41 13.72
N PHE A 66 6.12 -2.18 13.53
CA PHE A 66 6.91 -1.81 12.35
C PHE A 66 8.27 -2.49 12.34
N SER A 67 8.32 -3.70 11.83
CA SER A 67 9.56 -4.45 11.60
C SER A 67 9.47 -5.09 10.23
N ASN A 68 10.38 -4.71 9.33
CA ASN A 68 10.54 -5.36 8.02
C ASN A 68 10.84 -6.88 8.16
N ARG A 69 11.21 -7.37 9.35
CA ARG A 69 11.44 -8.81 9.58
C ARG A 69 10.15 -9.63 9.57
N ASP A 70 9.01 -9.00 9.81
CA ASP A 70 7.71 -9.69 9.84
C ASP A 70 7.08 -9.78 8.44
N LEU A 71 7.68 -9.10 7.46
CA LEU A 71 7.27 -9.12 6.06
C LEU A 71 8.49 -9.49 5.20
N GLU A 72 8.83 -10.79 5.11
CA GLU A 72 10.09 -11.32 4.54
C GLU A 72 10.54 -10.76 3.18
N ARG A 73 9.64 -10.12 2.40
CA ARG A 73 9.93 -9.59 1.06
C ARG A 73 9.54 -8.13 0.88
N TRP A 74 8.89 -7.51 1.86
CA TRP A 74 8.35 -6.17 1.71
C TRP A 74 9.20 -5.14 2.42
N THR A 75 9.35 -3.99 1.77
CA THR A 75 9.87 -2.76 2.37
C THR A 75 8.69 -1.84 2.65
N ILE A 76 8.53 -1.42 3.90
CA ILE A 76 7.54 -0.40 4.25
C ILE A 76 8.00 0.94 3.66
N VAL A 77 7.18 1.52 2.78
CA VAL A 77 7.47 2.81 2.12
C VAL A 77 6.73 3.95 2.79
N ASP A 78 5.60 3.65 3.44
CA ASP A 78 4.92 4.55 4.36
C ASP A 78 4.36 3.74 5.53
N ALA A 79 4.76 4.09 6.75
CA ALA A 79 4.39 3.38 7.96
C ALA A 79 3.02 3.81 8.50
N ASP A 80 2.50 4.96 8.08
CA ASP A 80 1.26 5.50 8.63
C ASP A 80 0.38 6.01 7.49
N LEU A 81 -0.45 5.11 6.96
CA LEU A 81 -1.24 5.36 5.76
C LEU A 81 -2.47 6.25 6.06
N GLN A 82 -2.21 7.49 6.48
CA GLN A 82 -3.21 8.47 6.94
C GLN A 82 -4.29 8.76 5.91
N CYS A 83 -3.99 8.61 4.62
CA CYS A 83 -4.97 8.79 3.55
C CYS A 83 -6.16 7.82 3.64
N LEU A 84 -6.05 6.69 4.36
CA LEU A 84 -7.18 5.77 4.60
C LEU A 84 -8.34 6.43 5.35
N SER A 85 -8.07 7.49 6.12
CA SER A 85 -9.12 8.27 6.81
C SER A 85 -10.02 9.09 5.88
N ILE A 86 -9.60 9.33 4.62
CA ILE A 86 -10.36 10.08 3.62
C ILE A 86 -11.62 9.29 3.25
N LYS A 87 -12.80 9.90 3.38
CA LYS A 87 -14.08 9.20 3.09
C LYS A 87 -14.36 9.04 1.60
N ASN A 88 -13.89 9.97 0.77
CA ASN A 88 -14.03 9.86 -0.68
C ASN A 88 -13.01 8.83 -1.24
N VAL A 89 -13.51 7.74 -1.82
CA VAL A 89 -12.68 6.63 -2.31
C VAL A 89 -11.74 7.05 -3.44
N THR A 90 -12.22 7.89 -4.36
CA THR A 90 -11.40 8.41 -5.48
C THR A 90 -10.25 9.27 -4.97
N GLU A 91 -10.52 10.19 -4.02
CA GLU A 91 -9.49 11.03 -3.42
C GLU A 91 -8.47 10.21 -2.62
N LYS A 92 -8.96 9.25 -1.81
CA LYS A 92 -8.12 8.30 -1.07
C LYS A 92 -7.18 7.55 -2.02
N ARG A 93 -7.72 6.98 -3.10
CA ARG A 93 -6.93 6.29 -4.11
C ARG A 93 -5.88 7.20 -4.71
N ASN A 94 -6.26 8.41 -5.13
CA ASN A 94 -5.32 9.36 -5.73
C ASN A 94 -4.15 9.67 -4.78
N LYS A 95 -4.41 9.83 -3.47
CA LYS A 95 -3.35 10.00 -2.47
C LYS A 95 -2.43 8.79 -2.36
N ILE A 96 -2.98 7.58 -2.36
CA ILE A 96 -2.17 6.34 -2.39
C ILE A 96 -1.30 6.30 -3.65
N ILE A 97 -1.86 6.63 -4.83
CA ILE A 97 -1.10 6.64 -6.10
C ILE A 97 0.01 7.69 -6.09
N GLU A 98 -0.23 8.88 -5.55
CA GLU A 98 0.80 9.92 -5.37
C GLU A 98 1.98 9.40 -4.52
N MET A 99 1.67 8.72 -3.40
CA MET A 99 2.68 8.12 -2.52
C MET A 99 3.48 7.02 -3.21
N ILE A 100 2.82 6.15 -4.00
CA ILE A 100 3.45 5.10 -4.81
C ILE A 100 4.43 5.70 -5.82
N GLN A 101 4.00 6.74 -6.55
CA GLN A 101 4.85 7.39 -7.55
C GLN A 101 6.07 8.06 -6.91
N TRP A 102 5.88 8.74 -5.77
CA TRP A 102 6.97 9.32 -5.00
C TRP A 102 7.97 8.26 -4.50
N SER A 103 7.46 7.17 -3.94
CA SER A 103 8.28 6.03 -3.50
C SER A 103 9.12 5.48 -4.65
N TYR A 104 8.49 5.17 -5.78
CA TYR A 104 9.18 4.64 -6.96
C TYR A 104 10.28 5.58 -7.46
N GLN A 105 10.02 6.89 -7.52
CA GLN A 105 11.04 7.87 -7.91
C GLN A 105 12.21 7.91 -6.93
N ARG A 106 11.97 7.81 -5.62
CA ARG A 106 13.04 7.81 -4.61
C ARG A 106 13.91 6.56 -4.70
N ILE A 107 13.31 5.41 -4.97
CA ILE A 107 14.06 4.14 -5.12
C ILE A 107 14.96 4.18 -6.36
N ASN A 108 14.48 4.72 -7.48
CA ASN A 108 15.17 4.71 -8.77
C ASN A 108 16.04 5.95 -9.04
N LYS A 109 16.12 6.92 -8.12
CA LYS A 109 17.05 8.08 -8.20
C LYS A 109 18.47 7.77 -7.70
N LYS A 110 18.83 6.49 -7.59
CA LYS A 110 20.19 6.04 -7.23
C LYS A 110 21.07 5.88 -8.46
#